data_AF-A0A167F5R5-F1
#
_entry.id   AF-A0A167F5R5-F1
#
_cell.length_a   1.000
_cell.length_b   1.000
_cell.length_c   1.000
_cell.angle_alpha   90.00
_cell.angle_beta   90.00
_cell.angle_gamma   90.00
#
_symmetry.space_group_name_H-M   'P 1'
#
loop_
_entity.id
_entity.type
_entity.pdbx_description
1 polymer ?
#
loop_
_entity_poly.entity_id
_entity_poly.type
_entity_poly.pdbx_seq_one_letter_code
_entity_poly.pdbx_strand_id
1 'polypeptide(L)'
;MQQANGRKPATEKMPMSLRKGIEKSRKMKQDKYEAYAKEAGIVLARPAAGSVKKKPVKRDRGLKIASVGRNTRHGLVISKAEIAKYTSGRGGAKGKRK
;
A
#
# COMPACT_ATOMS: atom_id res chain seq x y z
N MET A 1 14.37 22.84 22.58
CA MET A 1 14.99 21.57 22.12
C MET A 1 14.07 20.41 22.45
N GLN A 2 13.60 19.64 21.48
CA GLN A 2 13.11 18.27 21.72
C GLN A 2 13.76 17.37 20.66
N GLN A 3 14.55 16.40 21.12
CA GLN A 3 15.21 15.38 20.29
C GLN A 3 14.81 13.98 20.73
N ALA A 4 15.03 13.03 19.82
CA ALA A 4 15.26 11.60 20.05
C ALA A 4 14.14 10.81 20.74
N ASN A 5 13.11 10.46 19.96
CA ASN A 5 12.43 9.14 19.92
C ASN A 5 11.09 9.30 19.19
N GLY A 6 10.91 8.59 18.07
CA GLY A 6 9.88 8.82 17.05
C GLY A 6 8.43 8.48 17.41
N ARG A 7 8.00 8.66 18.67
CA ARG A 7 6.61 8.45 19.08
C ARG A 7 5.96 9.80 19.37
N LYS A 8 5.00 10.19 18.53
CA LYS A 8 4.17 11.37 18.78
C LYS A 8 3.54 11.25 20.17
N PRO A 9 3.54 12.30 21.01
CA PRO A 9 2.86 12.26 22.29
C PRO A 9 1.39 11.90 22.07
N ALA A 10 0.85 11.06 22.97
CA ALA A 10 -0.56 10.72 22.91
C ALA A 10 -1.37 12.01 23.01
N THR A 11 -2.29 12.20 22.05
CA THR A 11 -3.25 13.30 22.15
C THR A 11 -4.07 13.12 23.41
N GLU A 12 -4.37 14.23 24.09
CA GLU A 12 -5.24 14.23 25.26
C GLU A 12 -6.56 13.49 24.96
N LYS A 13 -7.04 12.72 25.95
CA LYS A 13 -8.20 11.85 25.79
C LYS A 13 -9.46 12.69 25.70
N MET A 14 -9.85 13.04 24.47
CA MET A 14 -11.09 13.77 24.18
C MET A 14 -12.22 12.81 23.79
N PRO A 15 -13.49 13.12 24.15
CA PRO A 15 -14.66 12.50 23.54
C PRO A 15 -14.63 12.56 22.01
N MET A 16 -15.11 11.50 21.36
CA MET A 16 -15.05 11.36 19.89
C MET A 16 -15.79 12.48 19.15
N SER A 17 -16.89 12.99 19.69
CA SER A 17 -17.65 14.10 19.11
C SER A 17 -16.84 15.39 19.05
N LEU A 18 -16.19 15.77 20.16
CA LEU A 18 -15.34 16.96 20.25
C LEU A 18 -14.12 16.84 19.34
N ARG A 19 -13.44 15.70 19.36
CA ARG A 19 -12.28 15.45 18.50
C ARG A 19 -12.63 15.61 17.02
N LYS A 20 -13.74 15.01 16.57
CA LYS A 20 -14.25 15.15 15.19
C LYS A 20 -14.57 16.61 14.86
N GLY A 21 -15.16 17.35 15.79
CA GLY A 21 -15.47 18.78 15.62
C GLY A 21 -14.21 19.63 15.42
N ILE A 22 -13.19 19.42 16.25
CA ILE A 22 -11.89 20.12 16.16
C ILE A 22 -11.19 19.80 14.83
N GLU A 23 -11.14 18.52 14.45
CA GLU A 23 -10.53 18.08 13.18
C GLU A 23 -11.26 18.69 11.98
N LYS A 24 -12.61 18.72 12.00
CA LYS A 24 -13.42 19.33 10.95
C LYS A 24 -13.18 20.84 10.85
N SER A 25 -13.18 21.56 11.97
CA SER A 25 -12.94 23.01 12.01
C SER A 25 -11.54 23.36 11.48
N ARG A 26 -10.52 22.60 11.91
CA ARG A 26 -9.15 22.76 11.42
C ARG A 26 -9.07 22.56 9.89
N LYS A 27 -9.70 21.50 9.37
CA LYS A 27 -9.72 21.24 7.93
C LYS A 27 -10.39 22.37 7.15
N MET A 28 -11.57 22.84 7.59
CA MET A 28 -12.27 23.95 6.93
C MET A 28 -11.44 25.24 6.92
N LYS A 29 -10.75 25.56 8.02
CA LYS A 29 -9.88 26.75 8.08
C LYS A 29 -8.70 26.63 7.11
N GLN A 30 -8.10 25.45 7.04
CA GLN A 30 -7.00 25.18 6.12
C GLN A 30 -7.46 25.26 4.65
N ASP A 31 -8.60 24.64 4.32
CA ASP A 31 -9.18 24.66 2.97
C ASP A 31 -9.47 26.10 2.51
N LYS A 32 -10.01 26.95 3.40
CA LYS A 32 -10.24 28.38 3.11
C LYS A 32 -8.95 29.16 2.88
N TYR A 33 -7.93 28.92 3.71
CA TYR A 33 -6.63 29.58 3.57
C TYR A 33 -5.94 29.18 2.25
N GLU A 34 -5.98 27.90 1.89
CA GLU A 34 -5.43 27.40 0.63
C GLU A 34 -6.19 27.92 -0.58
N ALA A 35 -7.53 28.05 -0.51
CA ALA A 35 -8.33 28.63 -1.57
C ALA A 35 -8.01 30.11 -1.79
N TYR A 36 -7.99 30.91 -0.72
CA TYR A 36 -7.64 32.33 -0.79
C TYR A 36 -6.23 32.54 -1.36
N ALA A 37 -5.24 31.77 -0.92
CA ALA A 37 -3.89 31.86 -1.45
C ALA A 37 -3.83 31.54 -2.96
N LYS A 38 -4.60 30.55 -3.44
CA LYS A 38 -4.70 30.25 -4.87
C LYS A 38 -5.34 31.38 -5.67
N GLU A 39 -6.44 31.97 -5.17
CA GLU A 39 -7.13 33.08 -5.81
C GLU A 39 -6.26 34.35 -5.86
N ALA A 40 -5.50 34.62 -4.79
CA ALA A 40 -4.58 35.75 -4.68
C ALA A 40 -3.22 35.51 -5.36
N GLY A 41 -2.96 34.33 -5.93
CA GLY A 41 -1.67 33.98 -6.55
C GLY A 41 -0.50 33.81 -5.57
N ILE A 42 -0.78 33.63 -4.27
CA ILE A 42 0.22 33.45 -3.22
C ILE A 42 0.68 31.99 -3.19
N VAL A 43 1.98 31.76 -3.35
CA VAL A 43 2.57 30.40 -3.35
C VAL A 43 2.79 29.92 -1.92
N LEU A 44 2.09 28.85 -1.53
CA LEU A 44 2.29 28.16 -0.25
C LEU A 44 3.25 26.98 -0.38
N ALA A 45 3.94 26.63 0.70
CA ALA A 45 4.77 25.44 0.76
C ALA A 45 3.92 24.18 0.54
N ARG A 46 4.36 23.30 -0.38
CA ARG A 46 3.66 22.03 -0.63
C ARG A 46 3.72 21.15 0.62
N PRO A 47 2.58 20.73 1.20
CA PRO A 47 2.62 19.81 2.32
C PRO A 47 3.26 18.49 1.88
N ALA A 48 4.04 17.86 2.76
CA ALA A 48 4.65 16.56 2.49
C ALA A 48 3.55 15.56 2.10
N ALA A 49 3.76 14.83 1.00
CA ALA A 49 2.87 13.77 0.54
C ALA A 49 2.71 12.73 1.68
N GLY A 50 1.61 12.83 2.41
CA GLY A 50 1.36 12.06 3.62
C GLY A 50 1.51 12.80 4.95
N SER A 51 1.16 14.07 5.07
CA SER A 51 0.87 14.66 6.39
C SER A 51 -0.39 14.04 7.03
N VAL A 52 -1.30 13.52 6.18
CA VAL A 52 -2.49 12.74 6.55
C VAL A 52 -2.31 11.28 6.09
N LYS A 53 -1.26 10.58 6.54
CA LYS A 53 -1.06 9.17 6.12
C LYS A 53 -2.18 8.31 6.72
N LYS A 54 -3.14 7.91 5.87
CA LYS A 54 -3.73 6.58 6.04
C LYS A 54 -2.56 5.59 6.00
N LYS A 55 -2.51 4.65 6.95
CA LYS A 55 -1.46 3.63 6.97
C LYS A 55 -1.38 2.99 5.58
N PRO A 56 -0.18 2.77 5.01
CA PRO A 56 -0.06 2.05 3.74
C PRO A 56 -0.46 0.59 3.98
N VAL A 57 -1.75 0.31 3.94
CA VAL A 57 -2.27 -1.05 3.94
C VAL A 57 -1.97 -1.61 2.56
N LYS A 58 -1.20 -2.70 2.51
CA LYS A 58 -1.03 -3.44 1.25
C LYS A 58 -2.41 -3.89 0.80
N ARG A 59 -2.75 -3.67 -0.47
CA ARG A 59 -4.01 -4.16 -1.04
C ARG A 59 -4.13 -5.67 -0.81
N ASP A 60 -5.32 -6.11 -0.40
CA ASP A 60 -5.64 -7.54 -0.29
C ASP A 60 -5.53 -8.20 -1.67
N ARG A 61 -4.71 -9.25 -1.75
CA ARG A 61 -4.40 -9.95 -3.01
C ARG A 61 -5.35 -11.11 -3.33
N GLY A 62 -6.37 -11.33 -2.49
CA GLY A 62 -7.26 -12.48 -2.58
C GLY A 62 -6.55 -13.81 -2.30
N LEU A 63 -7.27 -14.91 -2.51
CA LEU A 63 -6.74 -16.27 -2.35
C LEU A 63 -5.93 -16.67 -3.60
N LYS A 64 -4.80 -17.35 -3.40
CA LYS A 64 -4.00 -17.91 -4.50
C LYS A 64 -4.53 -19.29 -4.87
N ILE A 65 -5.24 -19.37 -6.00
CA ILE A 65 -5.93 -20.60 -6.45
C ILE A 65 -5.02 -21.47 -7.33
N ALA A 66 -4.37 -20.88 -8.33
CA ALA A 66 -3.53 -21.64 -9.26
C ALA A 66 -2.09 -21.84 -8.73
N SER A 67 -1.56 -23.05 -8.90
CA SER A 67 -0.18 -23.42 -8.54
C SER A 67 0.75 -23.61 -9.74
N VAL A 68 0.21 -23.83 -10.94
CA VAL A 68 0.99 -24.08 -12.17
C VAL A 68 1.13 -22.81 -13.00
N GLY A 69 2.29 -22.61 -13.60
CA GLY A 69 2.51 -21.54 -14.59
C GLY A 69 2.36 -20.11 -14.07
N ARG A 70 2.34 -19.16 -15.01
CA ARG A 70 2.15 -17.72 -14.74
C ARG A 70 0.88 -17.23 -15.41
N ASN A 71 -0.03 -16.66 -14.63
CA ASN A 71 -1.21 -16.01 -15.18
C ASN A 71 -0.82 -14.60 -15.64
N THR A 72 -0.87 -14.37 -16.95
CA THR A 72 -0.54 -13.09 -17.58
C THR A 72 -1.77 -12.51 -18.27
N ARG A 73 -1.67 -11.30 -18.84
CA ARG A 73 -2.76 -10.71 -19.63
C ARG A 73 -3.17 -11.60 -20.82
N HIS A 74 -2.24 -12.39 -21.36
CA HIS A 74 -2.44 -13.24 -22.54
C HIS A 74 -2.90 -14.66 -22.19
N GLY A 75 -3.20 -14.93 -20.91
CA GLY A 75 -3.62 -16.23 -20.40
C GLY A 75 -2.57 -16.92 -19.54
N LEU A 76 -2.79 -18.22 -19.31
CA LEU A 76 -1.93 -19.06 -18.49
C LEU A 76 -0.72 -19.55 -19.30
N VAL A 77 0.47 -19.10 -18.92
CA VAL A 77 1.72 -19.51 -19.54
C VAL A 77 2.36 -20.61 -18.70
N ILE A 78 2.45 -21.82 -19.25
CA ILE A 78 3.08 -22.99 -18.61
C ILE A 78 4.43 -23.22 -19.27
N SER A 79 5.48 -23.42 -18.45
CA SER A 79 6.81 -23.67 -18.98
C SER A 79 6.93 -25.08 -19.57
N LYS A 80 7.83 -25.26 -20.55
CA LYS A 80 8.12 -26.60 -21.13
C LYS A 80 8.53 -27.61 -20.05
N ALA A 81 9.28 -27.17 -19.04
CA ALA A 81 9.72 -28.01 -17.93
C ALA A 81 8.56 -28.44 -17.02
N GLU A 82 7.61 -27.54 -16.71
CA GLU A 82 6.39 -27.90 -15.97
C GLU A 82 5.53 -28.86 -16.78
N ILE A 83 5.36 -28.62 -18.08
CA ILE A 83 4.64 -29.56 -18.96
C ILE A 83 5.31 -30.93 -18.89
N ALA A 84 6.62 -31.02 -19.14
CA ALA A 84 7.37 -32.27 -19.10
C ALA A 84 7.27 -32.99 -17.75
N LYS A 85 7.31 -32.26 -16.63
CA LYS A 85 7.16 -32.83 -15.27
C LYS A 85 5.85 -33.57 -15.08
N TYR A 86 4.77 -33.10 -15.71
CA TYR A 86 3.44 -33.69 -15.56
C TYR A 86 3.04 -34.61 -16.72
N THR A 87 3.60 -34.41 -17.93
CA THR A 87 3.31 -35.25 -19.11
C THR A 87 4.23 -36.45 -19.24
N SER A 88 5.50 -36.35 -18.85
CA SER A 88 6.37 -37.53 -18.80
C SER A 88 6.06 -38.31 -17.54
N GLY A 89 5.33 -39.42 -17.70
CA GLY A 89 5.03 -40.33 -16.61
C GLY A 89 6.32 -40.74 -15.90
N ARG A 90 6.42 -40.43 -14.60
CA ARG A 90 7.39 -40.93 -13.59
C ARG A 90 8.55 -41.79 -14.15
N GLY A 91 9.42 -41.20 -14.97
CA GLY A 91 10.33 -41.99 -15.79
C GLY A 91 11.53 -41.19 -16.26
N GLY A 92 12.18 -40.47 -15.33
CA GLY A 92 13.39 -39.70 -15.61
C GLY A 92 14.55 -40.16 -14.74
N ALA A 93 15.41 -41.00 -15.32
CA ALA A 93 16.80 -41.27 -14.94
C ALA A 93 17.07 -42.05 -13.64
N LYS A 94 17.03 -43.39 -13.72
CA LYS A 94 17.92 -44.24 -12.89
C LYS A 94 19.35 -43.85 -13.25
N GLY A 95 20.09 -43.33 -12.27
CA GLY A 95 21.50 -42.95 -12.40
C GLY A 95 22.34 -44.06 -13.03
N LYS A 96 23.32 -43.66 -13.84
CA LYS A 96 24.35 -44.57 -14.37
C LYS A 96 25.02 -45.29 -13.20
N ARG A 97 24.80 -46.60 -13.09
CA ARG A 97 25.65 -47.51 -12.29
C ARG A 97 26.49 -48.32 -13.27
N LYS A 98 27.68 -47.80 -13.57
CA LYS A 98 29.00 -48.44 -13.49
C LYS A 98 30.00 -47.55 -14.25
#